data_AF-A0A562M5F3-F1
#
_entry.id   AF-A0A562M5F3-F1
#
_cell.length_a   1.000
_cell.length_b   1.000
_cell.length_c   1.000
_cell.angle_alpha   90.00
_cell.angle_beta   90.00
_cell.angle_gamma   90.00
#
_symmetry.space_group_name_H-M   'P 1'
#
loop_
_entity.id
_entity.type
_entity.pdbx_description
1 polymer ?
#
loop_
_entity_poly.entity_id
_entity_poly.type
_entity_poly.pdbx_seq_one_letter_code
_entity_poly.pdbx_strand_id
1 'polypeptide(L)'
;MGIFTNGDKRILKEFLQKSEHNCHDIEKEIDEFLVDLQSEYEENSYVLNEFSEFVNELRGKLQPSDANKLMEFSSRLGRVKRCARKGVEALRELSRDQRKMTRDTFRDYEEYLHLG
;
A
#
# COMPACT_ATOMS: atom_id res chain seq x y z
N MET A 1 -13.32 -38.80 13.73
CA MET A 1 -14.18 -38.41 12.60
C MET A 1 -15.62 -38.29 13.09
N GLY A 2 -15.95 -37.13 13.65
CA GLY A 2 -17.29 -36.80 14.16
C GLY A 2 -17.22 -35.73 15.26
N ILE A 3 -18.33 -35.01 15.46
CA ILE A 3 -18.63 -33.94 16.44
C ILE A 3 -18.63 -32.50 15.85
N PHE A 4 -19.27 -32.27 14.70
CA PHE A 4 -19.89 -30.97 14.44
C PHE A 4 -21.41 -31.15 14.49
N THR A 5 -22.05 -30.54 15.48
CA THR A 5 -23.52 -30.48 15.54
C THR A 5 -24.04 -29.51 14.47
N ASN A 6 -25.33 -29.59 14.13
CA ASN A 6 -25.95 -28.62 13.22
C ASN A 6 -25.82 -27.17 13.73
N GLY A 7 -25.72 -26.98 15.06
CA GLY A 7 -25.43 -25.69 15.68
C GLY A 7 -24.03 -25.20 15.36
N ASP A 8 -23.04 -26.07 15.42
CA ASP A 8 -21.63 -25.75 15.13
C ASP A 8 -21.43 -25.40 13.65
N LYS A 9 -22.11 -26.11 12.73
CA LYS A 9 -22.11 -25.78 11.29
C LYS A 9 -22.74 -24.42 11.01
N ARG A 10 -23.80 -24.05 11.74
CA ARG A 10 -24.42 -22.71 11.63
C ARG A 10 -23.49 -21.62 12.13
N ILE A 11 -22.86 -21.81 13.29
CA ILE A 11 -21.89 -20.87 13.86
C ILE A 11 -20.70 -20.70 12.91
N LEU A 12 -20.17 -21.79 12.35
CA LEU A 12 -19.07 -21.75 11.39
C LEU A 12 -19.45 -20.98 10.12
N LYS A 13 -20.69 -21.15 9.63
CA LYS A 13 -21.19 -20.41 8.46
C LYS A 13 -21.35 -18.91 8.74
N GLU A 14 -21.91 -18.55 9.89
CA GLU A 14 -22.03 -17.13 10.31
C GLU A 14 -20.65 -16.49 10.50
N PHE A 15 -19.70 -17.24 11.07
CA PHE A 15 -18.32 -16.81 11.22
C PHE A 15 -17.63 -16.60 9.87
N LEU A 16 -17.81 -17.54 8.92
CA LEU A 16 -17.30 -17.42 7.55
C LEU A 16 -17.83 -16.17 6.86
N GLN A 17 -19.14 -15.92 6.90
CA GLN A 17 -19.75 -14.73 6.30
C GLN A 17 -19.21 -13.43 6.91
N LYS A 18 -19.03 -13.40 8.23
CA LYS A 18 -18.47 -12.23 8.91
C LYS A 18 -16.99 -12.03 8.58
N SER A 19 -16.22 -13.13 8.51
CA SER A 19 -14.83 -13.09 8.07
C SER A 19 -14.72 -12.58 6.64
N GLU A 20 -15.61 -13.02 5.75
CA GLU A 20 -15.66 -12.59 4.36
C GLU A 20 -15.91 -11.09 4.24
N HIS A 21 -16.92 -10.60 4.93
CA HIS A 21 -17.22 -9.17 4.98
C HIS A 21 -16.04 -8.35 5.50
N ASN A 22 -15.46 -8.75 6.64
CA ASN A 22 -14.33 -8.02 7.23
C ASN A 22 -13.10 -8.01 6.31
N CYS A 23 -12.79 -9.16 5.69
CA CYS A 23 -11.65 -9.25 4.78
C CYS A 23 -11.83 -8.35 3.55
N HIS A 24 -13.04 -8.30 2.97
CA HIS A 24 -13.32 -7.41 1.85
C HIS A 24 -13.30 -5.94 2.24
N ASP A 25 -13.78 -5.58 3.43
CA ASP A 25 -13.69 -4.20 3.92
C ASP A 25 -12.22 -3.76 4.10
N ILE A 26 -11.38 -4.64 4.66
CA ILE A 26 -9.93 -4.38 4.79
C ILE A 26 -9.27 -4.26 3.41
N GLU A 27 -9.60 -5.16 2.46
CA GLU A 27 -9.08 -5.08 1.09
C GLU A 27 -9.44 -3.74 0.43
N LYS A 28 -10.68 -3.29 0.61
CA LYS A 28 -11.17 -2.02 0.08
C LYS A 28 -10.41 -0.84 0.71
N GLU A 29 -10.25 -0.82 2.02
CA GLU A 29 -9.53 0.24 2.73
C GLU A 29 -8.06 0.33 2.28
N ILE A 30 -7.38 -0.82 2.14
CA ILE A 30 -5.99 -0.86 1.64
C ILE A 30 -5.91 -0.35 0.20
N ASP A 31 -6.87 -0.73 -0.67
CA ASP A 31 -6.90 -0.28 -2.05
C ASP A 31 -7.18 1.23 -2.16
N GLU A 32 -8.06 1.79 -1.32
CA GLU A 32 -8.32 3.23 -1.21
C GLU A 32 -7.03 3.99 -0.81
N PHE A 33 -6.36 3.55 0.27
CA PHE A 33 -5.10 4.15 0.68
C PHE A 33 -4.00 4.03 -0.38
N LEU A 34 -3.98 2.94 -1.14
CA LEU A 34 -3.00 2.75 -2.21
C LEU A 34 -3.22 3.75 -3.35
N VAL A 35 -4.49 3.96 -3.74
CA VAL A 35 -4.84 4.94 -4.78
C VAL A 35 -4.46 6.35 -4.34
N ASP A 36 -4.82 6.74 -3.11
CA ASP A 36 -4.51 8.07 -2.59
C ASP A 36 -3.00 8.31 -2.52
N LEU A 37 -2.26 7.38 -1.91
CA LEU A 37 -0.81 7.50 -1.76
C LEU A 37 -0.09 7.51 -3.12
N GLN A 38 -0.57 6.71 -4.08
CA GLN A 38 -0.01 6.70 -5.43
C GLN A 38 -0.27 8.03 -6.15
N SER A 39 -1.48 8.59 -6.04
CA SER A 39 -1.83 9.89 -6.62
C SER A 39 -0.95 11.01 -6.05
N GLU A 40 -0.85 11.10 -4.72
CA GLU A 40 0.00 12.11 -4.06
C GLU A 40 1.48 11.96 -4.43
N TYR A 41 1.97 10.72 -4.56
CA TYR A 41 3.34 10.47 -4.99
C TYR A 41 3.58 10.89 -6.44
N GLU A 42 2.65 10.57 -7.34
CA GLU A 42 2.75 10.91 -8.77
C GLU A 42 2.75 12.43 -8.96
N GLU A 43 1.82 13.16 -8.31
CA GLU A 43 1.78 14.62 -8.33
C GLU A 43 3.10 15.25 -7.85
N ASN A 44 3.59 14.82 -6.68
CA ASN A 44 4.86 15.31 -6.13
C ASN A 44 6.08 14.92 -6.97
N SER A 45 6.02 13.81 -7.71
CA SER A 45 7.11 13.35 -8.58
C SER A 45 7.39 14.34 -9.70
N TYR A 46 6.36 14.98 -10.28
CA TYR A 46 6.51 16.02 -11.30
C TYR A 46 7.15 17.28 -10.74
N VAL A 47 6.66 17.77 -9.60
CA VAL A 47 7.18 18.98 -8.92
C VAL A 47 8.67 18.87 -8.65
N LEU A 48 9.15 17.69 -8.26
CA LEU A 48 10.58 17.49 -7.99
C LEU A 48 11.45 17.49 -9.25
N ASN A 49 10.92 17.04 -10.38
CA ASN A 49 11.63 17.11 -11.64
C ASN A 49 11.72 18.57 -12.10
N GLU A 50 10.61 19.31 -12.08
CA GLU A 50 10.58 20.75 -12.37
C GLU A 50 11.52 21.55 -11.46
N PHE A 51 11.52 21.25 -10.15
CA PHE A 51 12.42 21.89 -9.21
C PHE A 51 13.89 21.60 -9.56
N SER A 52 14.23 20.36 -9.93
CA SER A 52 15.59 20.02 -10.31
C SER A 52 16.04 20.75 -11.58
N GLU A 53 15.16 20.92 -12.56
CA GLU A 53 15.43 21.70 -13.78
C GLU A 53 15.66 23.18 -13.43
N PHE A 54 14.77 23.75 -12.62
CA PHE A 54 14.89 25.13 -12.15
C PHE A 54 16.20 25.38 -11.37
N VAL A 55 16.60 24.47 -10.47
CA VAL A 55 17.88 24.57 -9.76
C VAL A 55 19.07 24.55 -10.74
N ASN A 56 19.01 23.72 -11.78
CA ASN A 56 20.06 23.66 -12.79
C ASN A 56 20.16 24.97 -13.60
N GLU A 57 19.04 25.59 -13.95
CA GLU A 57 19.02 26.90 -14.62
C GLU A 57 19.60 28.03 -13.76
N LEU A 58 19.33 28.00 -12.45
CA LEU A 58 19.86 28.99 -11.51
C LEU A 58 21.34 28.80 -11.19
N ARG A 59 21.90 27.61 -11.41
CA ARG A 59 23.27 27.26 -11.04
C ARG A 59 24.31 28.25 -11.60
N GLY A 60 24.14 28.71 -12.83
CA GLY A 60 25.04 29.68 -13.47
C GLY A 60 24.83 31.13 -13.04
N LYS A 61 23.74 31.43 -12.34
CA LYS A 61 23.33 32.78 -11.91
C LYS A 61 23.63 33.04 -10.42
N LEU A 62 23.99 32.00 -9.68
CA LEU A 62 24.20 32.03 -8.24
C LEU A 62 25.68 32.02 -7.88
N GLN A 63 25.99 32.54 -6.69
CA GLN A 63 27.28 32.32 -6.04
C GLN A 63 27.53 30.81 -5.87
N PRO A 64 28.76 30.31 -6.03
CA PRO A 64 29.06 28.88 -5.92
C PRO A 64 28.60 28.24 -4.60
N SER A 65 28.67 28.97 -3.49
CA SER A 65 28.20 28.51 -2.19
C SER A 65 26.69 28.26 -2.16
N ASP A 66 25.90 29.13 -2.78
CA ASP A 66 24.44 29.05 -2.77
C ASP A 66 23.94 28.02 -3.78
N ALA A 67 24.62 27.92 -4.94
CA ALA A 67 24.39 26.84 -5.90
C ALA A 67 24.62 25.45 -5.28
N ASN A 68 25.68 25.30 -4.48
CA ASN A 68 25.97 24.04 -3.79
C ASN A 68 24.91 23.69 -2.74
N LYS A 69 24.46 24.67 -1.94
CA LYS A 69 23.36 24.46 -0.96
C LYS A 69 22.06 24.03 -1.65
N LEU A 70 21.71 24.66 -2.77
CA LEU A 70 20.52 24.31 -3.57
C LEU A 70 20.61 22.90 -4.16
N MET A 71 21.78 22.51 -4.68
CA MET A 71 21.98 21.15 -5.18
C MET A 71 21.91 20.09 -4.06
N GLU A 72 22.49 20.38 -2.89
CA GLU A 72 22.38 19.49 -1.73
C GLU A 72 20.92 19.32 -1.28
N PHE A 73 20.16 20.42 -1.24
CA PHE A 73 18.74 20.40 -0.91
C PHE A 73 17.93 19.59 -1.93
N SER A 74 18.16 19.80 -3.23
CA SER A 74 17.54 19.01 -4.31
C SER A 74 17.85 17.51 -4.17
N SER A 75 19.10 17.16 -3.82
CA SER A 75 19.49 15.77 -3.55
C SER A 75 18.74 15.15 -2.36
N ARG A 76 18.55 15.91 -1.28
CA ARG A 76 17.79 15.49 -0.10
C ARG A 76 16.30 15.30 -0.43
N LEU A 77 15.71 16.20 -1.21
CA LEU A 77 14.35 16.05 -1.70
C LEU A 77 14.20 14.80 -2.59
N GLY A 78 15.18 14.48 -3.42
CA GLY A 78 15.21 13.23 -4.18
C GLY A 78 15.23 11.98 -3.28
N ARG A 79 15.78 12.04 -2.07
CA ARG A 79 15.69 10.94 -1.07
C ARG A 79 14.28 10.83 -0.50
N VAL A 80 13.61 11.94 -0.24
CA VAL A 80 12.21 11.96 0.23
C VAL A 80 11.29 11.33 -0.82
N LYS A 81 11.45 11.69 -2.10
CA LYS A 81 10.75 11.03 -3.22
C LYS A 81 10.93 9.51 -3.21
N ARG A 82 12.16 9.03 -3.04
CA ARG A 82 12.43 7.59 -2.96
C ARG A 82 11.77 6.93 -1.76
N CYS A 83 11.68 7.62 -0.63
CA CYS A 83 10.96 7.13 0.55
C CYS A 83 9.46 7.00 0.27
N ALA A 84 8.85 8.03 -0.33
CA ALA A 84 7.43 8.00 -0.72
C ALA A 84 7.13 6.87 -1.72
N ARG A 85 7.99 6.68 -2.73
CA ARG A 85 7.88 5.56 -3.68
C ARG A 85 7.88 4.20 -2.97
N LYS A 86 8.77 4.00 -1.99
CA LYS A 86 8.81 2.77 -1.19
C LYS A 86 7.52 2.57 -0.38
N GLY A 87 6.89 3.64 0.09
CA GLY A 87 5.58 3.59 0.74
C GLY A 87 4.50 3.03 -0.20
N VAL A 88 4.43 3.54 -1.43
CA VAL A 88 3.52 3.03 -2.47
C VAL A 88 3.80 1.55 -2.77
N GLU A 89 5.08 1.18 -2.93
CA GLU A 89 5.49 -0.21 -3.19
C GLU A 89 5.09 -1.14 -2.03
N ALA A 90 5.33 -0.74 -0.78
CA ALA A 90 4.97 -1.51 0.41
C ALA A 90 3.46 -1.69 0.57
N LEU A 91 2.67 -0.64 0.30
CA LEU A 91 1.22 -0.70 0.40
C LEU A 91 0.62 -1.57 -0.72
N ARG A 92 1.24 -1.56 -1.90
CA ARG A 92 0.90 -2.47 -3.00
C ARG A 92 1.20 -3.93 -2.67
N GLU A 93 2.30 -4.20 -1.99
CA GLU A 93 2.62 -5.54 -1.46
C GLU A 93 1.60 -5.96 -0.39
N LEU A 94 1.27 -5.07 0.54
CA LEU A 94 0.26 -5.31 1.57
C LEU A 94 -1.11 -5.67 0.96
N SER A 95 -1.57 -4.94 -0.06
CA SER A 95 -2.82 -5.24 -0.79
C SER A 95 -2.79 -6.65 -1.38
N ARG A 96 -1.67 -7.05 -1.98
CA ARG A 96 -1.50 -8.40 -2.56
C ARG A 96 -1.51 -9.48 -1.50
N ASP A 97 -0.78 -9.28 -0.42
CA ASP A 97 -0.68 -10.24 0.68
C ASP A 97 -2.02 -10.41 1.40
N GLN A 98 -2.75 -9.30 1.61
CA GLN A 98 -4.10 -9.35 2.16
C GLN A 98 -5.03 -10.18 1.28
N ARG A 99 -5.10 -9.91 -0.02
CA ARG A 99 -5.95 -10.69 -0.95
C ARG A 99 -5.59 -12.17 -0.97
N LYS A 100 -4.30 -12.49 -0.88
CA LYS A 100 -3.84 -13.88 -0.80
C LYS A 100 -4.31 -14.52 0.51
N MET A 101 -4.09 -13.84 1.64
CA MET A 101 -4.49 -14.32 2.96
C MET A 101 -5.99 -14.52 3.06
N THR A 102 -6.80 -13.59 2.54
CA THR A 102 -8.26 -13.71 2.45
C THR A 102 -8.67 -15.00 1.72
N ARG A 103 -8.08 -15.26 0.54
CA ARG A 103 -8.40 -16.46 -0.26
C ARG A 103 -7.99 -17.75 0.43
N ASP A 104 -6.78 -17.80 1.00
CA ASP A 104 -6.29 -18.97 1.72
C ASP A 104 -7.19 -19.24 2.95
N THR A 105 -7.56 -18.19 3.69
CA THR A 105 -8.46 -18.26 4.85
C THR A 105 -9.84 -18.82 4.47
N PHE A 106 -10.43 -18.37 3.34
CA PHE A 106 -11.71 -18.91 2.90
C PHE A 106 -11.62 -20.37 2.47
N ARG A 107 -10.55 -20.76 1.76
CA ARG A 107 -10.32 -22.17 1.41
C ARG A 107 -10.26 -23.04 2.65
N ASP A 108 -9.52 -22.61 3.67
CA ASP A 108 -9.39 -23.36 4.92
C ASP A 108 -10.76 -23.50 5.62
N TYR A 109 -11.60 -22.46 5.62
CA TYR A 109 -12.95 -22.55 6.17
C TYR A 109 -13.90 -23.44 5.37
N GLU A 110 -13.83 -23.43 4.03
CA GLU A 110 -14.57 -24.37 3.19
C GLU A 110 -14.17 -25.82 3.49
N GLU A 111 -12.87 -26.09 3.65
CA GLU A 111 -12.38 -27.41 4.07
C GLU A 111 -12.98 -27.84 5.41
N TYR A 112 -13.03 -26.96 6.40
CA TYR A 112 -13.67 -27.27 7.70
C TYR A 112 -15.18 -27.52 7.58
N LEU A 113 -15.87 -26.83 6.67
CA LEU A 113 -17.31 -27.06 6.41
C LEU A 113 -17.57 -28.41 5.72
N HIS A 114 -16.64 -28.89 4.90
CA HIS A 114 -16.78 -30.11 4.11
C HIS A 114 -16.16 -31.37 4.76
N LEU A 115 -15.25 -31.21 5.72
CA LEU A 115 -14.63 -32.30 6.50
C LEU A 115 -15.46 -32.75 7.73
N GLY A 116 -16.56 -32.05 8.06
CA GLY A 116 -17.41 -32.27 9.24
C GLY A 116 -18.75 -32.94 9.02
#